data_AF-A0A395NZ61-F1
#
_entry.id   AF-A0A395NZ61-F1
#
_cell.length_a   1.000
_cell.length_b   1.000
_cell.length_c   1.000
_cell.angle_alpha   90.00
_cell.angle_beta   90.00
_cell.angle_gamma   90.00
#
_symmetry.space_group_name_H-M   'P 1'
#
loop_
_entity.id
_entity.type
_entity.pdbx_description
1 polymer ?
#
loop_
_entity_poly.entity_id
_entity_poly.type
_entity_poly.pdbx_seq_one_letter_code
_entity_poly.pdbx_strand_id
1 'polypeptide(L)' 'MKFAIVFAALASLAAASPHPPSHGCKPATYSCLPHNDGWQVCNTAGQWVFAGNCPPKTVCKFDSQNGSPYCVPPNFTIP' A
#
# COMPACT_ATOMS: atom_id res chain seq x y z
N MET A 1 28.31 50.88 14.58
CA MET A 1 28.87 49.95 13.58
C MET A 1 29.21 48.66 14.29
N LYS A 2 28.81 47.45 13.89
CA LYS A 2 27.79 46.90 12.98
C LYS A 2 27.74 45.43 13.47
N PHE A 3 26.59 44.96 13.94
CA PHE A 3 26.44 43.64 14.53
C PHE A 3 26.73 42.55 13.49
N ALA A 4 27.68 41.65 13.77
CA ALA A 4 27.94 40.48 12.93
C ALA A 4 27.50 39.22 13.69
N ILE A 5 26.19 38.96 13.67
CA ILE A 5 25.62 37.68 14.11
C ILE A 5 25.89 36.68 12.99
N VAL A 6 26.83 35.77 13.22
CA VAL A 6 27.11 34.65 12.31
C VAL A 6 26.01 33.61 12.52
N PHE A 7 25.00 33.61 11.64
CA PHE A 7 23.98 32.57 11.59
C PHE A 7 24.60 31.30 11.02
N ALA A 8 24.99 30.37 11.89
CA ALA A 8 25.31 29.01 11.51
C ALA A 8 24.01 28.28 11.15
N ALA A 9 23.68 28.23 9.85
CA ALA A 9 22.57 27.43 9.36
C ALA A 9 22.94 25.95 9.43
N LEU A 10 22.51 25.26 10.49
CA LEU A 10 22.50 23.81 10.57
C LEU A 10 21.49 23.25 9.55
N ALA A 11 21.96 22.96 8.34
CA ALA A 11 21.21 22.23 7.34
C ALA A 11 21.00 20.79 7.84
N SER A 12 19.90 20.56 8.55
CA SER A 12 19.44 19.21 8.90
C SER A 12 18.85 18.57 7.65
N LEU A 13 19.70 17.95 6.84
CA LEU A 13 19.25 16.99 5.83
C LEU A 13 18.77 15.76 6.60
N ALA A 14 17.48 15.73 6.93
CA ALA A 14 16.81 14.48 7.27
C ALA A 14 16.84 13.61 6.01
N ALA A 15 17.91 12.85 5.83
CA ALA A 15 18.00 11.82 4.82
C ALA A 15 16.93 10.79 5.17
N ALA A 16 15.77 10.89 4.51
CA ALA A 16 14.82 9.79 4.44
C ALA A 16 15.57 8.64 3.78
N SER A 17 16.17 7.79 4.60
CA SER A 17 16.84 6.59 4.13
C SER A 17 15.74 5.77 3.47
N PRO A 18 15.81 5.44 2.17
CA PRO A 18 14.90 4.47 1.62
C PRO A 18 15.27 3.17 2.33
N HIS A 19 14.51 2.84 3.38
CA HIS A 19 14.57 1.50 3.96
C HIS A 19 14.34 0.56 2.79
N PRO A 20 15.30 -0.30 2.42
CA PRO A 20 15.00 -1.32 1.43
C PRO A 20 13.83 -2.11 1.99
N PRO A 21 12.68 -2.21 1.30
CA PRO A 21 11.58 -2.98 1.83
C PRO A 21 12.00 -4.45 1.73
N SER A 22 12.65 -4.94 2.78
CA SER A 22 12.70 -6.35 3.07
C SER A 22 11.25 -6.76 3.36
N HIS A 23 10.62 -7.41 2.38
CA HIS A 23 9.26 -7.99 2.45
C HIS A 23 8.05 -7.02 2.33
N GLY A 24 8.23 -5.80 1.81
CA GLY A 24 7.13 -4.84 1.58
C GLY A 24 6.40 -4.99 0.23
N CYS A 25 5.28 -4.28 0.08
CA CYS A 25 4.50 -4.19 -1.16
C CYS A 25 4.69 -2.84 -1.87
N LYS A 26 4.31 -2.76 -3.16
CA LYS A 26 4.34 -1.49 -3.92
C LYS A 26 3.12 -0.63 -3.52
N PRO A 27 3.28 0.62 -3.07
CA PRO A 27 2.15 1.48 -2.74
C PRO A 27 1.10 1.55 -3.86
N ALA A 28 -0.17 1.68 -3.47
CA ALA A 28 -1.32 1.69 -4.37
C ALA A 28 -1.51 0.39 -5.18
N THR A 29 -1.00 -0.74 -4.69
CA THR A 29 -1.42 -2.07 -5.16
C THR A 29 -2.47 -2.68 -4.24
N TYR A 30 -3.25 -3.59 -4.81
CA TYR A 30 -4.31 -4.31 -4.13
C TYR A 30 -4.03 -5.82 -4.20
N SER A 31 -4.61 -6.58 -3.29
CA SER A 31 -4.54 -8.05 -3.32
C SER A 31 -5.72 -8.67 -2.59
N CYS A 32 -6.11 -9.87 -2.98
CA CYS A 32 -7.03 -10.69 -2.19
C CYS A 32 -6.31 -11.22 -0.93
N LEU A 33 -7.07 -11.40 0.14
CA LEU A 33 -6.57 -12.10 1.33
C LEU A 33 -6.31 -13.59 1.02
N PRO A 34 -5.45 -14.28 1.79
CA PRO A 34 -5.13 -15.69 1.55
C PRO A 34 -6.34 -16.64 1.52
N HIS A 35 -7.42 -16.30 2.24
CA HIS A 35 -8.66 -17.09 2.29
C HIS A 35 -9.71 -16.65 1.26
N ASN A 36 -9.38 -15.68 0.40
CA ASN A 36 -10.28 -15.09 -0.61
C ASN A 36 -11.61 -14.56 -0.02
N ASP A 37 -11.62 -14.21 1.26
CA ASP A 37 -12.78 -13.69 2.00
C ASP A 37 -12.76 -12.16 2.12
N GLY A 38 -11.77 -11.50 1.54
CA GLY A 38 -11.61 -10.06 1.58
C GLY A 38 -10.41 -9.60 0.77
N TRP A 39 -10.03 -8.33 0.95
CA TRP A 39 -8.91 -7.72 0.25
C TRP A 39 -8.09 -6.82 1.16
N GLN A 40 -6.86 -6.57 0.72
CA GLN A 40 -5.89 -5.70 1.35
C GLN A 40 -5.34 -4.67 0.35
N VAL A 41 -4.94 -3.52 0.85
CA VAL A 41 -4.29 -2.46 0.07
C VAL A 41 -2.87 -2.25 0.57
N CYS A 42 -1.97 -1.90 -0.34
CA CYS A 42 -0.64 -1.49 0.03
C CYS A 42 -0.63 0.00 0.33
N ASN A 43 -0.35 0.36 1.59
CA ASN A 43 -0.27 1.75 2.02
C ASN A 43 1.01 2.44 1.48
N THR A 44 1.14 3.75 1.74
CA THR A 44 2.30 4.55 1.30
C THR A 44 3.61 4.18 1.99
N ALA A 45 3.55 3.45 3.10
CA ALA A 45 4.72 2.90 3.78
C ALA A 45 5.15 1.52 3.21
N GLY A 46 4.48 1.02 2.16
CA GLY A 46 4.80 -0.28 1.56
C GLY A 46 4.33 -1.47 2.41
N GLN A 47 3.29 -1.28 3.22
CA GLN A 47 2.73 -2.31 4.10
C GLN A 47 1.32 -2.70 3.64
N TRP A 48 1.05 -4.00 3.63
CA TRP A 48 -0.31 -4.50 3.42
C TRP A 48 -1.18 -4.16 4.62
N VAL A 49 -2.29 -3.48 4.36
CA VAL A 49 -3.32 -3.18 5.36
C VAL A 49 -4.65 -3.76 4.89
N PHE A 50 -5.36 -4.38 5.82
CA PHE A 50 -6.70 -4.89 5.60
C PHE A 50 -7.63 -3.75 5.15
N ALA A 51 -8.40 -4.00 4.09
CA ALA A 51 -9.27 -2.98 3.50
C ALA A 51 -10.75 -3.36 3.52
N GLY A 52 -11.08 -4.66 3.58
CA GLY A 52 -12.45 -5.08 3.76
C GLY A 52 -12.67 -6.58 3.56
N ASN A 53 -13.84 -7.03 3.98
CA ASN A 53 -14.34 -8.38 3.75
C ASN A 53 -15.31 -8.41 2.57
N CYS A 54 -15.29 -9.50 1.83
CA CYS A 54 -16.29 -9.78 0.83
C CYS A 54 -17.66 -10.10 1.49
N PRO A 55 -18.78 -9.69 0.87
CA PRO A 55 -20.11 -10.05 1.35
C PRO A 55 -20.30 -11.58 1.45
N PRO A 56 -21.25 -12.05 2.28
CA PRO A 56 -21.58 -13.47 2.37
C PRO A 56 -21.85 -14.09 0.99
N LYS A 57 -21.39 -15.33 0.79
CA LYS A 57 -21.53 -16.09 -0.47
C LYS A 57 -20.80 -15.49 -1.68
N THR A 58 -19.84 -14.60 -1.46
CA THR A 58 -18.92 -14.11 -2.49
C THR A 58 -17.48 -14.45 -2.12
N VAL A 59 -16.58 -14.43 -3.10
CA VAL A 59 -15.14 -14.63 -2.92
C VAL A 59 -14.38 -13.52 -3.63
N CYS A 60 -13.24 -13.14 -3.07
CA CYS A 60 -12.30 -12.24 -3.71
C CYS A 60 -11.64 -12.93 -4.90
N LYS A 61 -11.70 -12.30 -6.07
CA LYS A 61 -10.90 -12.66 -7.24
C LYS A 61 -10.15 -11.43 -7.72
N PHE A 62 -8.87 -11.60 -8.03
CA PHE A 62 -8.04 -10.51 -8.51
C PHE A 62 -8.09 -10.43 -10.03
N ASP A 63 -8.46 -9.26 -10.55
CA ASP A 63 -8.40 -8.97 -11.97
C ASP A 63 -7.02 -8.42 -12.32
N SER A 64 -6.22 -9.21 -13.03
CA SER A 64 -4.88 -8.79 -13.46
C SER A 64 -4.89 -7.72 -14.56
N GLN A 65 -6.00 -7.52 -15.28
CA GLN A 65 -6.08 -6.53 -16.36
C GLN A 65 -6.11 -5.11 -15.81
N ASN A 66 -6.85 -4.89 -14.71
CA ASN A 66 -6.95 -3.58 -14.04
C ASN A 66 -6.24 -3.52 -12.69
N GLY A 67 -5.70 -4.65 -12.20
CA GLY A 67 -4.95 -4.72 -10.94
C GLY A 67 -5.82 -4.57 -9.68
N SER A 68 -7.09 -4.95 -9.75
CA SER A 68 -8.06 -4.74 -8.66
C SER A 68 -8.73 -6.06 -8.19
N PRO A 69 -8.99 -6.20 -6.88
CA PRO A 69 -9.78 -7.29 -6.33
C PRO A 69 -11.28 -7.01 -6.46
N TYR A 70 -12.05 -8.06 -6.76
CA TYR A 70 -13.50 -8.02 -6.84
C TYR A 70 -14.12 -9.11 -5.99
N CYS A 71 -15.17 -8.76 -5.24
CA CYS A 71 -16.01 -9.74 -4.57
C CYS A 71 -17.09 -10.21 -5.53
N VAL A 72 -16.96 -11.45 -5.99
CA VAL A 72 -17.80 -12.05 -7.04
C VAL A 72 -18.35 -13.40 -6.58
N PRO A 73 -19.40 -13.95 -7.21
CA PRO A 73 -19.83 -15.32 -6.94
C PRO A 73 -18.67 -16.32 -7.10
N PRO A 74 -18.63 -17.42 -6.32
CA PRO A 74 -17.54 -18.40 -6.37
C PRO A 74 -17.23 -18.93 -7.77
N ASN A 75 -18.28 -19.11 -8.58
CA ASN A 75 -18.20 -19.65 -9.94
C ASN A 75 -18.01 -18.59 -11.04
N PHE A 76 -17.88 -17.32 -10.67
CA PHE A 76 -17.66 -16.24 -11.65
C PHE A 76 -16.23 -16.25 -12.15
N THR A 77 -16.01 -16.16 -13.46
CA THR A 77 -14.67 -16.05 -14.06
C THR A 77 -14.49 -14.61 -14.55
N ILE A 78 -13.39 -13.97 -14.14
CA ILE A 78 -13.01 -12.67 -14.69
C ILE A 78 -12.63 -12.88 -16.16
N PRO A 79 -13.21 -12.11 -17.10
CA PRO A 79 -13.02 -12.29 -18.54
C PRO A 79 -11.60 -11.96 -19.03
#